data_AF-A0AB38N4J3-F1
#
_entry.id   AF-A0AB38N4J3-F1
#
_cell.length_a   1.000
_cell.length_b   1.000
_cell.length_c   1.000
_cell.angle_alpha   90.00
_cell.angle_beta   90.00
_cell.angle_gamma   90.00
#
_symmetry.space_group_name_H-M   'P 1'
#
loop_
_entity.id
_entity.type
_entity.pdbx_description
1 polymer ?
#
loop_
_entity_poly.entity_id
_entity_poly.type
_entity_poly.pdbx_seq_one_letter_code
_entity_poly.pdbx_strand_id
1 'polypeptide(L)'
;MPTTPRLIPVLTSHAGSCLTLDNWQQAGISLAALYLDALLMKPGLDFLKSSGGLKSYYPWSGELVLNASTLTEDKAGHYRVRSHYDGEIIQLDAAGILALLIALKPDYVVLSPSLADYCERLKPEWQGIRLLSEEEGTYHYRNRLDAFLAAESIAGLIEADFPANDAVNGRVYDQGQVMDLSDSQYSQDFTVLSAGCACPVCRQNYTRAYFHHLLQHTPLLAQRLLIQHNVHYCQNQ
;
A
#
# COMPACT_ATOMS: atom_id res chain seq x y z
N MET A 1 5.12 23.79 3.55
CA MET A 1 4.56 22.56 2.94
C MET A 1 5.32 21.38 3.54
N PRO A 2 4.72 20.20 3.74
CA PRO A 2 5.45 19.08 4.31
C PRO A 2 6.57 18.74 3.34
N THR A 3 7.82 18.87 3.81
CA THR A 3 9.05 18.68 3.02
C THR A 3 9.45 17.21 2.91
N THR A 4 8.67 16.31 3.50
CA THR A 4 8.96 14.87 3.58
C THR A 4 7.98 14.10 2.71
N PRO A 5 8.45 13.18 1.84
CA PRO A 5 7.57 12.30 1.09
C PRO A 5 6.72 11.43 2.03
N ARG A 6 5.39 11.48 1.86
CA ARG A 6 4.44 10.58 2.51
C ARG A 6 4.42 9.26 1.76
N LEU A 7 4.74 8.20 2.48
CA LEU A 7 4.60 6.83 2.01
C LEU A 7 3.11 6.45 1.91
N ILE A 8 2.74 5.80 0.82
CA ILE A 8 1.43 5.20 0.59
C ILE A 8 1.64 3.68 0.47
N PRO A 9 1.44 2.89 1.54
CA PRO A 9 1.53 1.44 1.44
C PRO A 9 0.31 0.87 0.72
N VAL A 10 0.47 -0.32 0.14
CA VAL A 10 -0.59 -1.02 -0.60
C VAL A 10 -1.25 -2.05 0.32
N LEU A 11 -2.46 -1.78 0.80
CA LEU A 11 -3.13 -2.67 1.77
C LEU A 11 -3.65 -3.96 1.13
N THR A 12 -3.89 -3.96 -0.18
CA THR A 12 -4.30 -5.15 -0.95
C THR A 12 -3.14 -6.04 -1.37
N SER A 13 -1.88 -5.67 -1.07
CA SER A 13 -0.73 -6.51 -1.36
C SER A 13 -0.63 -7.66 -0.36
N HIS A 14 0.18 -8.68 -0.68
CA HIS A 14 0.44 -9.77 0.25
C HIS A 14 1.02 -9.25 1.58
N ALA A 15 2.05 -8.41 1.52
CA ALA A 15 2.65 -7.80 2.71
C ALA A 15 1.69 -6.81 3.41
N GLY A 16 0.89 -6.08 2.63
CA GLY A 16 -0.20 -5.22 3.08
C GLY A 16 -1.17 -5.92 4.03
N SER A 17 -1.54 -7.14 3.66
CA SER A 17 -2.49 -7.99 4.39
C SER A 17 -1.94 -8.60 5.68
N CYS A 18 -0.63 -8.52 5.94
CA CYS A 18 -0.01 -9.03 7.17
C CYS A 18 -0.31 -8.18 8.42
N LEU A 19 -0.80 -6.96 8.23
CA LEU A 19 -1.10 -6.00 9.30
C LEU A 19 -2.59 -5.72 9.40
N THR A 20 -3.06 -5.46 10.63
CA THR A 20 -4.38 -4.86 10.81
C THR A 20 -4.33 -3.37 10.47
N LEU A 21 -5.48 -2.77 10.17
CA LEU A 21 -5.56 -1.32 9.92
C LEU A 21 -5.03 -0.49 11.10
N ASP A 22 -5.28 -0.94 12.33
CA ASP A 22 -4.74 -0.32 13.53
C ASP A 22 -3.20 -0.34 13.58
N ASN A 23 -2.53 -1.41 13.11
CA ASN A 23 -1.07 -1.43 13.06
C ASN A 23 -0.49 -0.42 12.06
N TRP A 24 -1.12 -0.30 10.89
CA TRP A 24 -0.72 0.71 9.91
C TRP A 24 -0.82 2.12 10.51
N GLN A 25 -1.90 2.41 11.25
CA GLN A 25 -2.07 3.70 11.93
C GLN A 25 -1.05 3.92 13.04
N GLN A 26 -0.77 2.89 13.85
CA GLN A 26 0.27 2.95 14.89
C GLN A 26 1.68 3.15 14.30
N ALA A 27 1.94 2.66 13.09
CA ALA A 27 3.17 2.92 12.35
C ALA A 27 3.27 4.36 11.81
N GLY A 28 2.20 5.15 11.89
CA GLY A 28 2.13 6.54 11.44
C GLY A 28 1.55 6.73 10.03
N ILE A 29 0.97 5.67 9.44
CA ILE A 29 0.37 5.74 8.11
C ILE A 29 -1.03 6.37 8.21
N SER A 30 -1.24 7.39 7.38
CA SER A 30 -2.49 8.16 7.30
C SER A 30 -3.13 8.15 5.90
N LEU A 31 -2.38 7.72 4.88
CA LEU A 31 -2.81 7.58 3.50
C LEU A 31 -2.37 6.21 3.02
N ALA A 32 -3.26 5.43 2.41
CA ALA A 32 -2.96 4.07 1.96
C ALA A 32 -3.67 3.76 0.63
N ALA A 33 -3.12 2.83 -0.14
CA ALA A 33 -3.64 2.42 -1.43
C ALA A 33 -4.38 1.07 -1.37
N LEU A 34 -5.44 0.97 -2.15
CA LEU A 34 -6.19 -0.25 -2.43
C LEU A 34 -6.26 -0.43 -3.93
N TYR A 35 -5.93 -1.60 -4.44
CA TYR A 35 -6.01 -1.88 -5.87
C TYR A 35 -7.39 -2.39 -6.26
N LEU A 36 -7.98 -1.80 -7.31
CA LEU A 36 -9.33 -2.13 -7.75
C LEU A 36 -9.43 -3.57 -8.29
N ASP A 37 -8.42 -4.07 -9.01
CA ASP A 37 -8.39 -5.46 -9.46
C ASP A 37 -8.47 -6.46 -8.30
N ALA A 38 -7.74 -6.22 -7.21
CA ALA A 38 -7.81 -7.01 -5.99
C ALA A 38 -9.20 -6.98 -5.36
N LEU A 39 -9.81 -5.78 -5.27
CA LEU A 39 -11.16 -5.62 -4.72
C LEU A 39 -12.24 -6.28 -5.59
N LEU A 40 -12.08 -6.23 -6.91
CA LEU A 40 -12.97 -6.89 -7.86
C LEU A 40 -12.91 -8.42 -7.70
N MET A 41 -11.76 -8.99 -7.35
CA MET A 41 -11.65 -10.41 -7.00
C MET A 41 -12.25 -10.73 -5.63
N LYS A 42 -11.86 -9.97 -4.59
CA LYS A 42 -12.44 -10.04 -3.24
C LYS A 42 -12.48 -8.64 -2.62
N PRO A 43 -13.65 -8.15 -2.20
CA PRO A 43 -14.85 -8.92 -1.88
C PRO A 43 -15.74 -9.27 -3.09
N GLY A 44 -15.48 -8.71 -4.27
CA GLY A 44 -16.28 -8.99 -5.47
C GLY A 44 -17.11 -7.80 -5.94
N LEU A 45 -17.42 -7.78 -7.24
CA LEU A 45 -18.14 -6.68 -7.90
C LEU A 45 -19.50 -6.34 -7.24
N ASP A 46 -20.32 -7.36 -6.97
CA ASP A 46 -21.67 -7.16 -6.42
C ASP A 46 -21.66 -6.56 -5.01
N PHE A 47 -20.68 -6.99 -4.20
CA PHE A 47 -20.47 -6.43 -2.89
C PHE A 47 -20.00 -4.97 -2.99
N LEU A 48 -19.03 -4.67 -3.87
CA LEU A 48 -18.52 -3.31 -4.03
C LEU A 48 -19.62 -2.32 -4.47
N LYS A 49 -20.56 -2.76 -5.31
CA LYS A 49 -21.72 -1.93 -5.71
C LYS A 49 -22.68 -1.63 -4.56
N SER A 50 -22.78 -2.53 -3.57
CA SER A 50 -23.76 -2.46 -2.48
C SER A 50 -23.15 -2.07 -1.12
N SER A 51 -21.83 -1.91 -1.03
CA SER A 51 -21.09 -1.70 0.23
C SER A 51 -21.37 -0.35 0.91
N GLY A 52 -21.97 0.60 0.22
CA GLY A 52 -22.19 1.97 0.71
C GLY A 52 -20.93 2.82 0.78
N GLY A 53 -19.82 2.37 0.18
CA GLY A 53 -18.55 3.10 0.09
C GLY A 53 -17.34 2.25 0.47
N LEU A 54 -16.17 2.70 0.07
CA LEU A 54 -14.90 2.01 0.29
C LEU A 54 -14.57 1.94 1.79
N LYS A 55 -14.82 3.03 2.52
CA LYS A 55 -14.57 3.09 3.97
C LYS A 55 -15.54 2.23 4.81
N SER A 56 -16.65 1.79 4.22
CA SER A 56 -17.55 0.81 4.86
C SER A 56 -16.93 -0.59 4.88
N TYR A 57 -16.15 -0.93 3.84
CA TYR A 57 -15.44 -2.21 3.75
C TYR A 57 -14.05 -2.16 4.41
N TYR A 58 -13.32 -1.07 4.20
CA TYR A 58 -12.05 -0.76 4.87
C TYR A 58 -12.27 0.39 5.85
N PRO A 59 -12.57 0.13 7.14
CA PRO A 59 -12.82 1.17 8.15
C PRO A 59 -11.52 1.91 8.53
N TRP A 60 -10.95 2.62 7.57
CA TRP A 60 -9.74 3.40 7.65
C TRP A 60 -10.09 4.83 8.08
N SER A 61 -9.42 5.33 9.13
CA SER A 61 -9.66 6.67 9.67
C SER A 61 -8.97 7.77 8.84
N GLY A 62 -7.98 7.41 8.03
CA GLY A 62 -7.26 8.33 7.15
C GLY A 62 -7.86 8.44 5.75
N GLU A 63 -7.00 8.83 4.82
CA GLU A 63 -7.32 8.95 3.39
C GLU A 63 -7.03 7.63 2.65
N LEU A 64 -7.82 7.31 1.62
CA LEU A 64 -7.64 6.14 0.77
C LEU A 64 -7.44 6.52 -0.69
N VAL A 65 -6.45 5.89 -1.32
CA VAL A 65 -6.25 5.89 -2.77
C VAL A 65 -6.85 4.60 -3.34
N LEU A 66 -7.75 4.71 -4.31
CA LEU A 66 -8.18 3.57 -5.11
C LEU A 66 -7.35 3.52 -6.40
N ASN A 67 -6.45 2.56 -6.51
CA ASN A 67 -5.58 2.40 -7.67
C ASN A 67 -6.25 1.46 -8.68
N ALA A 68 -6.65 2.00 -9.83
CA ALA A 68 -7.21 1.25 -10.95
C ALA A 68 -6.32 1.34 -12.20
N SER A 69 -5.07 1.79 -12.06
CA SER A 69 -4.13 1.96 -13.18
C SER A 69 -3.69 0.64 -13.82
N THR A 70 -3.78 -0.47 -13.08
CA THR A 70 -3.47 -1.82 -13.59
C THR A 70 -4.54 -2.39 -14.50
N LEU A 71 -5.75 -1.79 -14.52
CA LEU A 71 -6.81 -2.24 -15.40
C LEU A 71 -6.48 -1.87 -16.85
N THR A 72 -6.41 -2.90 -17.69
CA THR A 72 -6.09 -2.77 -19.11
C THR A 72 -7.34 -2.93 -19.96
N GLU A 73 -7.52 -2.01 -20.90
CA GLU A 73 -8.61 -2.02 -21.85
C GLU A 73 -8.30 -2.99 -23.01
N ASP A 74 -9.23 -3.88 -23.31
CA ASP A 74 -9.13 -4.74 -24.49
C ASP A 74 -9.57 -4.01 -25.77
N LYS A 75 -9.37 -4.65 -26.92
CA LYS A 75 -9.74 -4.07 -28.23
C LYS A 75 -11.23 -3.75 -28.39
N ALA A 76 -12.08 -4.34 -27.54
CA ALA A 76 -13.52 -4.13 -27.56
C ALA A 76 -13.97 -3.10 -26.51
N GLY A 77 -13.05 -2.44 -25.81
CA GLY A 77 -13.35 -1.42 -24.81
C GLY A 77 -13.68 -1.97 -23.42
N HIS A 78 -13.32 -3.22 -23.14
CA HIS A 78 -13.60 -3.86 -21.85
C HIS A 78 -12.34 -4.04 -21.00
N TYR A 79 -12.51 -3.90 -19.69
CA TYR A 79 -11.52 -4.18 -18.68
C TYR A 79 -11.85 -5.53 -18.04
N ARG A 80 -10.89 -6.46 -18.08
CA ARG A 80 -11.09 -7.83 -17.58
C ARG A 80 -10.13 -8.14 -16.45
N VAL A 81 -10.68 -8.66 -15.36
CA VAL A 81 -9.91 -9.21 -14.24
C VAL A 81 -10.28 -10.67 -14.11
N ARG A 82 -9.28 -11.55 -14.15
CA ARG A 82 -9.48 -12.98 -13.89
C ARG A 82 -9.08 -13.28 -12.45
N SER A 83 -10.05 -13.72 -11.67
CA SER A 83 -9.83 -14.15 -10.29
C SER A 83 -8.90 -15.36 -10.23
N HIS A 84 -7.82 -15.25 -9.46
CA HIS A 84 -6.92 -16.37 -9.20
C HIS A 84 -7.44 -17.30 -8.09
N TYR A 85 -8.58 -16.99 -7.46
CA TYR A 85 -9.19 -17.82 -6.42
C TYR A 85 -10.11 -18.90 -7.01
N ASP A 86 -10.91 -18.54 -8.01
CA ASP A 86 -11.97 -19.38 -8.58
C ASP A 86 -11.99 -19.37 -10.13
N GLY A 87 -11.14 -18.56 -10.76
CA GLY A 87 -11.06 -18.47 -12.22
C GLY A 87 -12.15 -17.61 -12.85
N GLU A 88 -13.04 -17.00 -12.06
CA GLU A 88 -14.08 -16.10 -12.54
C GLU A 88 -13.48 -14.94 -13.34
N ILE A 89 -14.12 -14.57 -14.45
CA ILE A 89 -13.73 -13.41 -15.25
C ILE A 89 -14.74 -12.30 -15.00
N ILE A 90 -14.27 -11.25 -14.32
CA ILE A 90 -15.02 -10.03 -14.11
C ILE A 90 -14.73 -9.11 -15.28
N GLN A 91 -15.77 -8.65 -15.96
CA GLN A 91 -15.67 -7.77 -17.13
C GLN A 91 -16.50 -6.50 -16.89
N LEU A 92 -15.88 -5.35 -17.12
CA LEU A 92 -16.49 -4.02 -17.01
C LEU A 92 -16.12 -3.18 -18.22
N ASP A 93 -16.95 -2.22 -18.59
CA ASP A 93 -16.58 -1.13 -19.50
C ASP A 93 -16.18 0.12 -18.67
N ALA A 94 -15.76 1.18 -19.36
CA ALA A 94 -15.36 2.43 -18.70
C ALA A 94 -16.51 3.05 -17.87
N ALA A 95 -17.76 2.93 -18.34
CA ALA A 95 -18.94 3.40 -17.61
C ALA A 95 -19.17 2.61 -16.31
N GLY A 96 -18.99 1.28 -16.35
CA GLY A 96 -19.08 0.41 -15.18
C GLY A 96 -17.99 0.71 -14.15
N ILE A 97 -16.77 1.00 -14.59
CA ILE A 97 -15.69 1.44 -13.68
C ILE A 97 -16.03 2.79 -13.05
N LEU A 98 -16.47 3.78 -13.84
CA LEU A 98 -16.86 5.09 -13.31
C LEU A 98 -17.99 4.96 -12.27
N ALA A 99 -19.00 4.14 -12.54
CA ALA A 99 -20.08 3.87 -11.59
C ALA A 99 -19.55 3.27 -10.28
N LEU A 100 -18.54 2.38 -10.32
CA LEU A 100 -17.88 1.87 -9.13
C LEU A 100 -17.11 2.94 -8.38
N LEU A 101 -16.36 3.81 -9.06
CA LEU A 101 -15.63 4.90 -8.42
C LEU A 101 -16.59 5.80 -7.63
N ILE A 102 -17.73 6.16 -8.24
CA ILE A 102 -18.78 6.98 -7.61
C ILE A 102 -19.40 6.25 -6.41
N ALA A 103 -19.68 4.94 -6.53
CA ALA A 103 -20.25 4.14 -5.45
C ALA A 103 -19.28 3.98 -4.26
N LEU A 104 -17.99 3.76 -4.56
CA LEU A 104 -16.95 3.53 -3.58
C LEU A 104 -16.47 4.83 -2.90
N LYS A 105 -16.58 5.99 -3.55
CA LYS A 105 -16.23 7.30 -2.96
C LYS A 105 -14.82 7.31 -2.32
N PRO A 106 -13.75 6.89 -3.03
CA PRO A 106 -12.39 7.03 -2.52
C PRO A 106 -11.99 8.51 -2.40
N ASP A 107 -11.04 8.83 -1.53
CA ASP A 107 -10.52 10.21 -1.40
C ASP A 107 -9.67 10.58 -2.63
N TYR A 108 -8.87 9.62 -3.11
CA TYR A 108 -8.04 9.74 -4.31
C TYR A 108 -8.19 8.53 -5.23
N VAL A 109 -7.86 8.71 -6.50
CA VAL A 109 -7.84 7.62 -7.48
C VAL A 109 -6.66 7.75 -8.42
N VAL A 110 -6.09 6.61 -8.82
CA VAL A 110 -5.06 6.52 -9.86
C VAL A 110 -5.66 5.70 -11.01
N LEU A 111 -5.67 6.25 -12.22
CA LEU A 111 -6.30 5.65 -13.39
C LEU A 111 -5.26 5.42 -14.50
N SER A 112 -5.55 4.48 -15.42
CA SER A 112 -4.81 4.41 -16.68
C SER A 112 -5.17 5.59 -17.58
N PRO A 113 -4.31 6.02 -18.52
CA PRO A 113 -4.56 7.21 -19.35
C PRO A 113 -5.93 7.20 -20.06
N SER A 114 -6.32 6.06 -20.65
CA SER A 114 -7.63 5.92 -21.32
C SER A 114 -8.81 6.13 -20.36
N LEU A 115 -8.74 5.55 -19.15
CA LEU A 115 -9.77 5.72 -18.12
C LEU A 115 -9.80 7.13 -17.55
N ALA A 116 -8.63 7.75 -17.35
CA ALA A 116 -8.52 9.13 -16.90
C ALA A 116 -9.20 10.07 -17.90
N ASP A 117 -8.86 9.97 -19.19
CA ASP A 117 -9.48 10.75 -20.26
C ASP A 117 -10.99 10.56 -20.32
N TYR A 118 -11.47 9.32 -20.12
CA TYR A 118 -12.90 9.02 -20.07
C TYR A 118 -13.60 9.73 -18.89
N CYS A 119 -13.07 9.58 -17.67
CA CYS A 119 -13.66 10.15 -16.46
C CYS A 119 -13.57 11.68 -16.44
N GLU A 120 -12.48 12.25 -16.97
CA GLU A 120 -12.26 13.69 -17.12
C GLU A 120 -13.36 14.37 -17.96
N ARG A 121 -13.82 13.72 -19.04
CA ARG A 121 -14.94 14.24 -19.87
C ARG A 121 -16.27 14.27 -19.12
N LEU A 122 -16.41 13.48 -18.06
CA LEU A 122 -17.62 13.30 -17.26
C LEU A 122 -17.47 13.91 -15.85
N LYS A 123 -16.57 14.89 -15.68
CA LYS A 123 -16.25 15.63 -14.43
C LYS A 123 -17.44 16.01 -13.52
N PRO A 124 -18.65 16.32 -14.00
CA PRO A 124 -19.79 16.57 -13.11
C PRO A 124 -20.23 15.36 -12.26
N GLU A 125 -19.98 14.13 -12.71
CA GLU A 125 -20.58 12.90 -12.13
C GLU A 125 -19.81 12.34 -10.91
N TRP A 126 -18.54 12.71 -10.74
CA TRP A 126 -17.64 12.17 -9.72
C TRP A 126 -17.00 13.25 -8.83
N GLN A 127 -17.67 14.40 -8.70
CA GLN A 127 -17.24 15.52 -7.86
C GLN A 127 -16.88 15.07 -6.44
N GLY A 128 -15.66 15.37 -6.02
CA GLY A 128 -15.14 15.04 -4.68
C GLY A 128 -14.02 13.99 -4.68
N ILE A 129 -13.84 13.23 -5.77
CA ILE A 129 -12.71 12.30 -5.94
C ILE A 129 -11.55 13.04 -6.61
N ARG A 130 -10.35 12.95 -6.05
CA ARG A 130 -9.14 13.60 -6.60
C ARG A 130 -8.34 12.62 -7.44
N LEU A 131 -8.12 12.95 -8.72
CA LEU A 131 -7.21 12.20 -9.58
C LEU A 131 -5.76 12.46 -9.18
N LEU A 132 -4.99 11.39 -9.04
CA LEU A 132 -3.53 11.40 -8.89
C LEU A 132 -2.89 10.89 -10.17
N SER A 133 -1.83 11.57 -10.63
CA SER A 133 -1.17 11.31 -11.90
C SER A 133 0.36 11.28 -11.73
N GLU A 134 0.99 10.26 -12.30
CA GLU A 134 2.46 10.23 -12.41
C GLU A 134 2.98 11.30 -13.38
N GLU A 135 2.26 11.56 -14.47
CA GLU A 135 2.66 12.54 -15.49
C GLU A 135 2.66 13.97 -14.93
N GLU A 136 1.71 14.27 -14.05
CA GLU A 136 1.62 15.56 -13.36
C GLU A 136 2.51 15.63 -12.11
N GLY A 137 3.20 14.54 -11.76
CA GLY A 137 4.10 14.45 -10.61
C GLY A 137 3.38 14.52 -9.25
N THR A 138 2.07 14.26 -9.21
CA THR A 138 1.27 14.27 -7.97
C THR A 138 1.31 12.94 -7.23
N TYR A 139 1.82 11.90 -7.87
CA TYR A 139 1.94 10.54 -7.36
C TYR A 139 3.11 9.83 -8.02
N HIS A 140 3.78 8.94 -7.29
CA HIS A 140 4.91 8.19 -7.81
C HIS A 140 4.92 6.76 -7.26
N TYR A 141 4.96 5.76 -8.13
CA TYR A 141 5.27 4.41 -7.70
C TYR A 141 6.78 4.19 -7.56
N ARG A 142 7.21 3.58 -6.45
CA ARG A 142 8.61 3.18 -6.21
C ARG A 142 8.66 1.75 -5.68
N ASN A 143 9.55 0.95 -6.25
CA ASN A 143 9.66 -0.48 -5.94
C ASN A 143 10.93 -0.85 -5.14
N ARG A 144 11.76 0.13 -4.76
CA ARG A 144 13.01 -0.09 -4.01
C ARG A 144 13.36 1.10 -3.12
N LEU A 145 14.12 0.82 -2.06
CA LEU A 145 14.53 1.80 -1.05
C LEU A 145 15.43 2.90 -1.61
N ASP A 146 16.41 2.56 -2.45
CA ASP A 146 17.32 3.53 -3.08
C ASP A 146 16.55 4.57 -3.91
N ALA A 147 15.60 4.11 -4.73
CA ALA A 147 14.74 4.96 -5.54
C ALA A 147 13.76 5.79 -4.69
N PHE A 148 13.36 5.30 -3.52
CA PHE A 148 12.53 6.02 -2.55
C PHE A 148 13.32 7.14 -1.86
N LEU A 149 14.53 6.84 -1.37
CA LEU A 149 15.38 7.82 -0.69
C LEU A 149 15.92 8.90 -1.64
N ALA A 150 16.13 8.56 -2.92
CA ALA A 150 16.53 9.51 -3.95
C ALA A 150 15.37 10.36 -4.49
N ALA A 151 14.12 10.08 -4.10
CA ALA A 151 12.97 10.79 -4.64
C ALA A 151 12.84 12.19 -4.01
N GLU A 152 13.28 13.21 -4.75
CA GLU A 152 12.87 14.59 -4.53
C GLU A 152 11.46 14.79 -5.09
N SER A 153 10.42 14.30 -4.40
CA SER A 153 9.06 14.47 -4.91
C SER A 153 8.54 15.88 -4.63
N ILE A 154 8.16 16.60 -5.69
CA ILE A 154 7.56 17.95 -5.61
C ILE A 154 6.18 17.91 -4.91
N ALA A 155 5.46 16.77 -4.98
CA ALA A 155 4.13 16.59 -4.36
C ALA A 155 4.11 15.82 -3.04
N GLY A 156 5.17 15.07 -2.70
CA GLY A 156 5.26 14.38 -1.41
C GLY A 156 4.40 13.12 -1.29
N LEU A 157 3.94 12.46 -2.37
CA LEU A 157 3.15 11.22 -2.29
C LEU A 157 3.84 10.10 -3.08
N ILE A 158 4.26 9.04 -2.38
CA ILE A 158 4.97 7.90 -2.98
C ILE A 158 4.28 6.60 -2.60
N GLU A 159 3.72 5.90 -3.59
CA GLU A 159 3.23 4.54 -3.39
C GLU A 159 4.39 3.55 -3.44
N ALA A 160 4.51 2.75 -2.39
CA ALA A 160 5.58 1.78 -2.27
C ALA A 160 5.18 0.63 -1.35
N ASP A 161 5.32 -0.58 -1.88
CA ASP A 161 5.09 -1.83 -1.14
C ASP A 161 6.42 -2.48 -0.70
N PHE A 162 7.55 -1.99 -1.21
CA PHE A 162 8.87 -2.55 -0.91
C PHE A 162 9.23 -2.56 0.59
N PRO A 163 8.85 -1.56 1.45
CA PRO A 163 9.20 -1.61 2.87
C PRO A 163 8.56 -2.82 3.58
N ALA A 164 7.31 -3.10 3.23
CA ALA A 164 6.57 -4.22 3.77
C ALA A 164 7.08 -5.55 3.20
N ASN A 165 7.36 -5.63 1.89
CA ASN A 165 7.93 -6.83 1.28
C ASN A 165 9.32 -7.17 1.81
N ASP A 166 10.20 -6.20 1.98
CA ASP A 166 11.52 -6.41 2.57
C ASP A 166 11.39 -6.94 4.00
N ALA A 167 10.51 -6.35 4.81
CA ALA A 167 10.23 -6.82 6.16
C ALA A 167 9.67 -8.24 6.20
N VAL A 168 8.82 -8.62 5.24
CA VAL A 168 8.29 -9.99 5.13
C VAL A 168 9.41 -11.02 4.96
N ASN A 169 10.48 -10.62 4.27
CA ASN A 169 11.67 -11.42 4.03
C ASN A 169 12.77 -11.23 5.09
N GLY A 170 12.50 -10.54 6.20
CA GLY A 170 13.47 -10.33 7.28
C GLY A 170 14.48 -9.20 7.03
N ARG A 171 14.34 -8.44 5.94
CA ARG A 171 15.20 -7.30 5.62
C ARG A 171 14.65 -6.04 6.30
N VAL A 172 15.44 -5.42 7.16
CA VAL A 172 15.04 -4.25 7.96
C VAL A 172 15.93 -3.04 7.73
N TYR A 173 15.35 -1.86 7.89
CA TYR A 173 16.05 -0.60 7.69
C TYR A 173 16.49 0.02 9.01
N ASP A 174 17.75 0.42 9.12
CA ASP A 174 18.26 1.12 10.29
C ASP A 174 19.40 2.06 9.87
N GLN A 175 19.30 3.35 10.21
CA GLN A 175 20.36 4.35 9.97
C GLN A 175 20.95 4.35 8.54
N GLY A 176 20.10 4.21 7.52
CA GLY A 176 20.52 4.19 6.10
C GLY A 176 21.07 2.84 5.63
N GLN A 177 21.07 1.81 6.48
CA GLN A 177 21.52 0.45 6.16
C GLN A 177 20.34 -0.51 6.07
N VAL A 178 20.52 -1.58 5.30
CA VAL A 178 19.59 -2.71 5.24
C VAL A 178 20.25 -3.91 5.90
N MET A 179 19.65 -4.41 6.98
CA MET A 179 20.09 -5.62 7.68
C MET A 179 19.19 -6.79 7.29
N ASP A 180 19.76 -7.96 7.03
CA ASP A 180 19.00 -9.19 6.85
C ASP A 180 19.00 -10.01 8.14
N LEU A 181 17.91 -9.95 8.91
CA LEU A 181 17.82 -10.60 10.21
C LEU A 181 17.77 -12.14 10.11
N SER A 182 17.70 -12.71 8.90
CA SER A 182 17.88 -14.15 8.71
C SER A 182 19.34 -14.59 8.82
N ASP A 183 20.29 -13.66 8.70
CA ASP A 183 21.72 -13.96 8.80
C ASP A 183 22.11 -14.46 10.19
N SER A 184 22.97 -15.48 10.23
CA SER A 184 23.41 -16.16 11.46
C SER A 184 24.16 -15.24 12.42
N GLN A 185 24.75 -14.14 11.93
CA GLN A 185 25.41 -13.13 12.76
C GLN A 185 24.46 -12.51 13.79
N TYR A 186 23.15 -12.45 13.48
CA TYR A 186 22.16 -11.88 14.39
C TYR A 186 21.65 -12.87 15.44
N SER A 187 21.98 -14.17 15.35
CA SER A 187 21.50 -15.20 16.27
C SER A 187 21.84 -14.97 17.75
N GLN A 188 22.92 -14.25 18.03
CA GLN A 188 23.39 -13.88 19.37
C GLN A 188 23.58 -12.36 19.51
N ASP A 189 23.01 -11.56 18.60
CA ASP A 189 23.03 -10.11 18.68
C ASP A 189 21.91 -9.60 19.60
N PHE A 190 22.23 -9.39 20.87
CA PHE A 190 21.30 -8.87 21.88
C PHE A 190 21.18 -7.34 21.88
N THR A 191 21.70 -6.66 20.86
CA THR A 191 21.41 -5.23 20.67
C THR A 191 19.97 -5.04 20.20
N VAL A 192 19.38 -3.90 20.55
CA VAL A 192 18.02 -3.53 20.09
C VAL A 192 17.98 -3.40 18.57
N LEU A 193 16.81 -3.66 17.96
CA LEU A 193 16.63 -3.61 16.51
C LEU A 193 17.19 -2.33 15.86
N SER A 194 16.78 -1.17 16.38
CA SER A 194 17.17 0.16 15.91
C SER A 194 17.17 1.14 17.09
N ALA A 195 18.33 1.74 17.37
CA ALA A 195 18.48 2.68 18.47
C ALA A 195 17.90 4.05 18.09
N GLY A 196 16.98 4.56 18.92
CA GLY A 196 16.33 5.86 18.70
C GLY A 196 15.09 5.82 17.79
N CYS A 197 14.73 4.66 17.24
CA CYS A 197 13.48 4.50 16.50
C CYS A 197 12.27 4.56 17.44
N ALA A 198 11.31 5.43 17.12
CA ALA A 198 10.11 5.65 17.92
C ALA A 198 8.91 4.79 17.48
N CYS A 199 9.10 3.80 16.61
CA CYS A 199 8.03 2.93 16.14
C CYS A 199 7.45 2.08 17.28
N PRO A 200 6.20 1.58 17.17
CA PRO A 200 5.56 0.77 18.21
C PRO A 200 6.38 -0.47 18.63
N VAL A 201 7.19 -0.98 17.71
CA VAL A 201 8.00 -2.19 17.88
C VAL A 201 9.31 -1.89 18.59
N CYS A 202 10.07 -0.88 18.16
CA CYS A 202 11.34 -0.51 18.79
C CYS A 202 11.16 0.01 20.22
N ARG A 203 10.01 0.60 20.56
CA ARG A 203 9.66 0.97 21.94
C ARG A 203 9.63 -0.21 22.91
N GLN A 204 9.45 -1.43 22.42
CA GLN A 204 9.48 -2.64 23.23
C GLN A 204 10.91 -3.13 23.54
N ASN A 205 11.93 -2.52 22.93
CA ASN A 205 13.34 -2.90 23.07
C ASN A 205 13.62 -4.38 22.74
N TYR A 206 12.91 -4.94 21.75
CA TYR A 206 13.25 -6.25 21.22
C TYR A 206 14.63 -6.26 20.56
N THR A 207 15.35 -7.37 20.73
CA THR A 207 16.69 -7.54 20.21
C THR A 207 16.70 -8.08 18.78
N ARG A 208 17.81 -7.89 18.07
CA ARG A 208 18.02 -8.49 16.74
C ARG A 208 18.00 -10.02 16.81
N ALA A 209 18.57 -10.62 17.85
CA ALA A 209 18.49 -12.05 18.14
C ALA A 209 17.06 -12.55 18.34
N TYR A 210 16.20 -11.76 18.98
CA TYR A 210 14.79 -12.11 19.13
C TYR A 210 14.10 -12.18 17.76
N PHE A 211 14.33 -11.20 16.88
CA PHE A 211 13.76 -11.24 15.53
C PHE A 211 14.34 -12.36 14.65
N HIS A 212 15.63 -12.62 14.74
CA HIS A 212 16.26 -13.79 14.09
C HIS A 212 15.56 -15.10 14.50
N HIS A 213 15.31 -15.27 15.80
CA HIS A 213 14.56 -16.40 16.34
C HIS A 213 13.11 -16.43 15.83
N LEU A 214 12.40 -15.29 15.86
CA LEU A 214 11.01 -15.23 15.37
C LEU A 214 10.91 -15.54 13.87
N LEU A 215 11.86 -15.12 13.04
CA LEU A 215 11.86 -15.45 11.61
C LEU A 215 11.91 -16.97 11.37
N GLN A 216 12.59 -17.72 12.25
CA GLN A 216 12.73 -19.17 12.14
C GLN A 216 11.54 -19.94 12.72
N HIS A 217 10.92 -19.42 13.79
CA HIS A 217 9.97 -20.19 14.61
C HIS A 217 8.57 -19.57 14.70
N THR A 218 8.42 -18.30 14.38
CA THR A 218 7.12 -17.59 14.43
C THR A 218 7.06 -16.50 13.36
N PRO A 219 7.22 -16.87 12.06
CA PRO A 219 7.44 -15.91 10.99
C PRO A 219 6.30 -14.90 10.86
N LEU A 220 5.05 -15.28 11.08
CA LEU A 220 3.91 -14.33 11.01
C LEU A 220 4.00 -13.21 12.05
N LEU A 221 4.48 -13.53 13.27
CA LEU A 221 4.70 -12.51 14.30
C LEU A 221 5.89 -11.61 13.92
N ALA A 222 6.97 -12.21 13.41
CA ALA A 222 8.12 -11.44 12.91
C ALA A 222 7.67 -10.45 11.83
N GLN A 223 7.01 -10.92 10.77
CA GLN A 223 6.53 -10.11 9.66
C GLN A 223 5.69 -8.92 10.14
N ARG A 224 4.70 -9.16 11.02
CA ARG A 224 3.86 -8.10 11.60
C ARG A 224 4.69 -7.02 12.31
N LEU A 225 5.73 -7.39 13.05
CA LEU A 225 6.56 -6.44 13.77
C LEU A 225 7.54 -5.71 12.83
N LEU A 226 8.20 -6.44 11.94
CA LEU A 226 9.19 -5.89 11.02
C LEU A 226 8.54 -4.94 9.99
N ILE A 227 7.32 -5.23 9.53
CA ILE A 227 6.59 -4.33 8.60
C ILE A 227 6.32 -2.99 9.29
N GLN A 228 5.83 -3.00 10.54
CA GLN A 228 5.59 -1.76 11.29
C GLN A 228 6.86 -0.92 11.46
N HIS A 229 8.01 -1.58 11.67
CA HIS A 229 9.31 -0.90 11.77
C HIS A 229 9.73 -0.27 10.42
N ASN A 230 9.77 -1.05 9.33
CA ASN A 230 10.22 -0.54 8.03
C ASN A 230 9.33 0.57 7.49
N VAL A 231 8.02 0.42 7.64
CA VAL A 231 7.04 1.42 7.20
C VAL A 231 7.18 2.71 8.01
N HIS A 232 7.33 2.59 9.34
CA HIS A 232 7.60 3.75 10.19
C HIS A 232 8.92 4.43 9.83
N TYR A 233 9.96 3.64 9.53
CA TYR A 233 11.25 4.16 9.07
C TYR A 233 11.06 5.01 7.82
N CYS A 234 10.45 4.48 6.75
CA CYS A 234 10.22 5.23 5.52
C CYS A 234 9.30 6.45 5.68
N GLN A 235 8.35 6.41 6.61
CA GLN A 235 7.41 7.51 6.87
C GLN A 235 8.04 8.70 7.63
N ASN A 236 9.14 8.48 8.36
CA ASN A 236 9.75 9.49 9.24
C ASN A 236 11.21 9.82 8.88
N GLN A 237 11.64 9.51 7.65
CA GLN A 237 12.92 9.97 7.08
C GLN A 237 12.85 11.43 6.62
#